data_AF-A0A8E2BCA8-F1
#
_entry.id   AF-A0A8E2BCA8-F1
#
_cell.length_a   1.000
_cell.length_b   1.000
_cell.length_c   1.000
_cell.angle_alpha   90.00
_cell.angle_beta   90.00
_cell.angle_gamma   90.00
#
_symmetry.space_group_name_H-M   'P 1'
#
loop_
_entity.id
_entity.type
_entity.pdbx_description
1 polymer ?
#
loop_
_entity_poly.entity_id
_entity_poly.type
_entity_poly.pdbx_seq_one_letter_code
_entity_poly.pdbx_strand_id
1 'polypeptide(L)'
;MKSRENLVRLKQFQVNEKRRQLMQLDSMIAEFDRMASELELQIVAEEKKAGITDLNHFAYPTFAKAARQRRDNLKNSQHDLAQQRAAAESLLAEAEAELSKAEMLESRDRTTRDADGTGRSAMIG
;
A
#
# COMPACT_ATOMS: atom_id res chain seq x y z
N MET A 1 -1.02 33.06 -9.47
CA MET A 1 0.26 32.32 -9.58
C MET A 1 0.53 31.39 -8.40
N LYS A 2 0.50 31.86 -7.14
CA LYS A 2 0.69 31.00 -5.94
C LYS A 2 -0.30 29.82 -5.83
N SER A 3 -1.51 29.95 -6.37
CA SER A 3 -2.56 28.92 -6.25
C SER A 3 -2.27 27.62 -7.01
N ARG A 4 -1.64 27.67 -8.19
CA ARG A 4 -1.33 26.47 -9.00
C ARG A 4 -0.09 25.72 -8.50
N GLU A 5 0.95 26.44 -8.09
CA GLU A 5 2.12 25.84 -7.44
C GLU A 5 1.74 25.18 -6.10
N ASN A 6 0.86 25.81 -5.32
CA ASN A 6 0.29 25.21 -4.11
C ASN A 6 -0.55 23.96 -4.43
N LEU A 7 -1.24 23.92 -5.57
CA LEU A 7 -2.01 22.76 -6.00
C LEU A 7 -1.10 21.57 -6.35
N VAL A 8 0.00 21.80 -7.08
CA VAL A 8 1.00 20.76 -7.39
C VAL A 8 1.60 20.20 -6.10
N ARG A 9 2.02 21.07 -5.16
CA ARG A 9 2.53 20.63 -3.85
C ARG A 9 1.50 19.81 -3.05
N LEU A 10 0.24 20.23 -3.06
CA LEU A 10 -0.84 19.49 -2.42
C LEU A 10 -1.00 18.08 -3.03
N LYS A 11 -0.96 17.97 -4.36
CA LYS A 11 -1.04 16.69 -5.06
C LYS A 11 0.18 15.79 -4.78
N GLN A 12 1.38 16.35 -4.72
CA GLN A 12 2.59 15.62 -4.30
C GLN A 12 2.47 15.08 -2.87
N PHE A 13 1.93 15.88 -1.94
CA PHE A 13 1.66 15.42 -0.58
C PHE A 13 0.67 14.24 -0.57
N GLN A 14 -0.43 14.34 -1.32
CA GLN A 14 -1.44 13.26 -1.44
C GLN A 14 -0.84 11.96 -1.99
N VAL A 15 0.00 12.04 -3.03
CA VAL A 15 0.71 10.86 -3.59
C VAL A 15 1.64 10.25 -2.54
N ASN A 16 2.43 11.07 -1.85
CA ASN A 16 3.36 10.59 -0.82
C ASN A 16 2.64 9.93 0.37
N GLU A 17 1.50 10.47 0.78
CA GLU A 17 0.65 9.89 1.83
C GLU A 17 0.12 8.51 1.41
N LYS A 18 -0.42 8.39 0.19
CA LYS A 18 -0.91 7.11 -0.35
C LYS A 18 0.20 6.07 -0.49
N ARG A 19 1.41 6.47 -0.92
CA ARG A 19 2.58 5.58 -0.95
C ARG A 19 2.95 5.07 0.44
N ARG A 20 2.92 5.93 1.47
CA ARG A 20 3.16 5.52 2.85
C ARG A 20 2.10 4.53 3.34
N GLN A 21 0.83 4.77 3.01
CA GLN A 21 -0.25 3.83 3.34
C GLN A 21 -0.02 2.45 2.72
N LEU A 22 0.38 2.39 1.44
CA LEU A 22 0.73 1.12 0.80
C LEU A 22 1.88 0.40 1.49
N MET A 23 2.95 1.12 1.82
CA MET A 23 4.09 0.53 2.55
C MET A 23 3.68 -0.04 3.92
N GLN A 24 2.74 0.61 4.60
CA GLN A 24 2.19 0.10 5.86
C GLN A 24 1.40 -1.18 5.66
N LEU A 25 0.52 -1.22 4.65
CA LEU A 25 -0.24 -2.42 4.30
C LEU A 25 0.69 -3.59 3.93
N ASP A 26 1.73 -3.34 3.12
CA ASP A 26 2.75 -4.33 2.77
C ASP A 26 3.47 -4.89 4.00
N SER A 27 3.85 -4.00 4.92
CA SER A 27 4.51 -4.39 6.17
C SER A 27 3.60 -5.26 7.05
N MET A 28 2.32 -4.91 7.16
CA MET A 28 1.34 -5.68 7.92
C MET A 28 1.09 -7.06 7.30
N ILE A 29 0.96 -7.14 5.98
CA ILE A 29 0.81 -8.41 5.25
C ILE A 29 2.02 -9.32 5.50
N ALA A 30 3.23 -8.78 5.39
CA ALA A 30 4.46 -9.53 5.65
C ALA A 30 4.59 -9.99 7.11
N GLU A 31 4.10 -9.21 8.07
CA GLU A 31 4.06 -9.62 9.47
C GLU A 31 3.08 -10.76 9.72
N PHE A 32 1.89 -10.71 9.10
CA PHE A 32 0.88 -11.77 9.23
C PHE A 32 1.35 -13.07 8.59
N ASP A 33 2.03 -12.99 7.45
CA ASP A 33 2.62 -14.15 6.78
C ASP A 33 3.70 -14.84 7.64
N ARG A 34 4.57 -14.04 8.27
CA ARG A 34 5.57 -14.56 9.22
C ARG A 34 4.91 -15.25 10.41
N MET A 35 3.93 -14.60 11.05
CA MET A 35 3.20 -15.19 12.18
C MET A 35 2.46 -16.48 11.80
N ALA A 36 1.84 -16.53 10.61
CA ALA A 36 1.16 -17.72 10.13
C ALA A 36 2.14 -18.87 9.88
N SER A 37 3.32 -18.57 9.33
CA SER A 37 4.40 -19.54 9.11
C SER A 37 4.98 -20.08 10.42
N GLU A 38 5.17 -19.21 11.41
CA GLU A 38 5.60 -19.61 12.76
C GLU A 38 4.58 -20.55 13.44
N LEU A 39 3.29 -20.25 13.30
CA LEU A 39 2.23 -21.12 13.81
C LEU A 39 2.22 -22.48 13.11
N GLU A 40 2.46 -22.53 11.80
CA GLU A 40 2.59 -23.80 11.06
C GLU A 40 3.70 -24.68 11.63
N LEU A 41 4.87 -24.09 11.90
CA LEU A 41 6.00 -24.80 12.50
C LEU A 41 5.65 -25.33 13.91
N GLN A 42 4.95 -24.53 14.71
CA GLN A 42 4.49 -24.94 16.04
C GLN A 42 3.45 -26.07 15.97
N ILE A 43 2.54 -26.04 15.00
CA ILE A 43 1.55 -27.11 14.77
C ILE A 43 2.28 -28.41 14.45
N VAL A 44 3.18 -28.40 13.46
CA VAL A 44 3.93 -29.59 13.04
C VAL A 44 4.77 -30.15 14.19
N ALA A 45 5.42 -29.29 14.98
CA ALA A 45 6.19 -29.70 16.14
C ALA A 45 5.32 -30.41 17.19
N GLU A 46 4.12 -29.86 17.49
CA GLU A 46 3.21 -30.43 18.47
C GLU A 46 2.58 -31.74 17.98
N GLU A 47 2.15 -31.81 16.72
CA GLU A 47 1.63 -33.03 16.10
C GLU A 47 2.67 -34.16 16.11
N LYS A 48 3.93 -33.84 15.78
CA LYS A 48 5.04 -34.80 15.83
C LYS A 48 5.32 -35.27 17.25
N LYS A 49 5.27 -34.37 18.23
CA LYS A 49 5.47 -34.68 19.65
C LYS A 49 4.37 -35.59 20.20
N ALA A 50 3.12 -35.35 19.79
CA ALA A 50 1.98 -36.17 20.19
C ALA A 50 1.86 -37.48 19.38
N GLY A 51 2.50 -37.55 18.21
CA GLY A 51 2.34 -38.67 17.27
C GLY A 51 0.94 -38.71 16.62
N ILE A 52 0.19 -37.62 16.68
CA ILE A 52 -1.19 -37.53 16.21
C ILE A 52 -1.31 -36.33 15.27
N THR A 53 -1.59 -36.61 14.00
CA THR A 53 -1.80 -35.60 12.95
C THR A 53 -3.25 -35.52 12.48
N ASP A 54 -4.08 -36.51 12.83
CA ASP A 54 -5.50 -36.50 12.49
C ASP A 54 -6.25 -35.52 13.40
N LEU A 55 -6.78 -34.47 12.78
CA LEU A 55 -7.59 -33.42 13.41
C LEU A 55 -8.86 -33.93 14.10
N ASN A 56 -9.42 -35.04 13.62
CA ASN A 56 -10.63 -35.64 14.19
C ASN A 56 -10.32 -36.63 15.31
N HIS A 57 -9.03 -36.92 15.56
CA HIS A 57 -8.63 -37.79 16.64
C HIS A 57 -9.02 -37.19 17.99
N PHE A 58 -9.66 -37.97 18.85
CA PHE A 58 -10.11 -37.50 20.17
C PHE A 58 -8.99 -36.89 21.01
N ALA A 59 -7.77 -37.45 20.90
CA ALA A 59 -6.58 -36.95 21.59
C ALA A 59 -5.73 -35.98 20.76
N TYR A 60 -6.28 -35.39 19.69
CA TYR A 60 -5.56 -34.37 18.92
C TYR A 60 -5.16 -33.19 19.84
N PRO A 61 -3.91 -32.71 19.79
CA PRO A 61 -3.43 -31.71 20.73
C PRO A 61 -4.27 -30.42 20.66
N THR A 62 -4.79 -29.99 21.82
CA THR A 62 -5.59 -28.76 21.93
C THR A 62 -4.79 -27.53 21.48
N PHE A 63 -3.48 -27.50 21.75
CA PHE A 63 -2.58 -26.46 21.27
C PHE A 63 -2.51 -26.43 19.74
N ALA A 64 -2.27 -27.57 19.08
CA ALA A 64 -2.23 -27.66 17.62
C ALA A 64 -3.56 -27.25 16.98
N LYS A 65 -4.70 -27.57 17.63
CA LYS A 65 -6.04 -27.13 17.19
C LYS A 65 -6.21 -25.62 17.26
N ALA A 66 -5.84 -25.02 18.40
CA ALA A 66 -5.93 -23.57 18.61
C ALA A 66 -4.97 -22.81 17.67
N ALA A 67 -3.75 -23.31 17.49
CA ALA A 67 -2.77 -22.72 16.58
C ALA A 67 -3.25 -22.75 15.12
N ARG A 68 -3.87 -23.85 14.66
CA ARG A 68 -4.49 -23.92 13.33
C ARG A 68 -5.59 -22.88 13.16
N GLN A 69 -6.51 -22.76 14.12
CA GLN A 69 -7.57 -21.74 14.06
C GLN A 69 -6.99 -20.33 13.98
N ARG A 70 -5.94 -20.04 14.77
CA ARG A 70 -5.28 -18.73 14.75
C ARG A 70 -4.60 -18.45 13.41
N ARG A 71 -3.91 -19.45 12.84
CA ARG A 71 -3.29 -19.35 11.51
C ARG A 71 -4.35 -19.07 10.43
N ASP A 72 -5.48 -19.76 10.47
CA ASP A 72 -6.54 -19.58 9.49
C ASP A 72 -7.17 -18.18 9.61
N ASN A 73 -7.35 -17.67 10.83
CA ASN A 73 -7.77 -16.29 11.05
C ASN A 73 -6.75 -15.28 10.49
N LEU A 74 -5.44 -15.50 10.68
CA LEU A 74 -4.39 -14.64 10.12
C LEU A 74 -4.42 -14.64 8.59
N LYS A 75 -4.61 -15.80 7.95
CA LYS A 75 -4.73 -15.91 6.49
C LYS A 75 -5.96 -15.16 5.95
N ASN A 76 -7.09 -15.22 6.65
CA ASN A 76 -8.28 -14.46 6.29
C ASN A 76 -7.99 -12.95 6.39
N SER A 77 -7.40 -12.48 7.50
CA SER A 77 -7.03 -11.07 7.64
C SER A 77 -5.98 -10.62 6.61
N GLN A 78 -5.05 -11.49 6.22
CA GLN A 78 -4.09 -11.24 5.16
C GLN A 78 -4.77 -11.06 3.80
N HIS A 79 -5.80 -11.86 3.51
CA HIS A 79 -6.61 -11.71 2.29
C HIS A 79 -7.33 -10.36 2.27
N ASP A 80 -7.95 -9.96 3.39
CA ASP A 80 -8.62 -8.67 3.50
C ASP A 80 -7.63 -7.50 3.32
N LEU A 81 -6.43 -7.60 3.90
CA LEU A 81 -5.36 -6.61 3.71
C LEU A 81 -4.87 -6.55 2.26
N ALA A 82 -4.79 -7.69 1.57
CA ALA A 82 -4.41 -7.73 0.17
C ALA A 82 -5.44 -7.03 -0.73
N GLN A 83 -6.74 -7.17 -0.43
CA GLN A 83 -7.80 -6.42 -1.11
C GLN A 83 -7.69 -4.92 -0.83
N GLN A 84 -7.44 -4.53 0.42
CA GLN A 84 -7.23 -3.13 0.79
C GLN A 84 -5.99 -2.54 0.10
N ARG A 85 -4.92 -3.31 -0.02
CA ARG A 85 -3.70 -2.94 -0.75
C ARG A 85 -3.99 -2.71 -2.22
N ALA A 86 -4.72 -3.62 -2.89
CA ALA A 86 -5.09 -3.45 -4.29
C ALA A 86 -5.93 -2.18 -4.51
N ALA A 87 -6.87 -1.90 -3.61
CA ALA A 87 -7.65 -0.66 -3.66
C ALA A 87 -6.77 0.59 -3.45
N ALA A 88 -5.85 0.56 -2.48
CA ALA A 88 -4.92 1.65 -2.23
C ALA A 88 -3.96 1.90 -3.40
N GLU A 89 -3.57 0.83 -4.12
CA GLU A 89 -2.74 0.89 -5.32
C GLU A 89 -3.47 1.58 -6.48
N SER A 90 -4.76 1.26 -6.69
CA SER A 90 -5.61 2.00 -7.65
C SER A 90 -5.69 3.48 -7.30
N LEU A 91 -5.94 3.81 -6.02
CA LEU A 91 -6.03 5.19 -5.56
C LEU A 91 -4.69 5.95 -5.67
N LEU A 92 -3.56 5.25 -5.54
CA LEU A 92 -2.24 5.83 -5.77
C LEU A 92 -2.07 6.16 -7.27
N ALA A 93 -2.40 5.22 -8.15
CA ALA A 93 -2.29 5.42 -9.59
C ALA A 93 -3.15 6.61 -10.07
N GLU A 94 -4.37 6.75 -9.55
CA GLU A 94 -5.23 7.90 -9.80
C GLU A 94 -4.59 9.22 -9.31
N ALA A 95 -4.06 9.24 -8.10
CA ALA A 95 -3.40 10.44 -7.55
C ALA A 95 -2.13 10.83 -8.33
N GLU A 96 -1.37 9.86 -8.82
CA GLU A 96 -0.19 10.08 -9.66
C GLU A 96 -0.58 10.65 -11.04
N ALA A 97 -1.67 10.16 -11.63
CA ALA A 97 -2.21 10.72 -12.87
C ALA A 97 -2.69 12.17 -12.69
N GLU A 98 -3.35 12.47 -11.58
CA GLU A 98 -3.78 13.83 -11.24
C GLU A 98 -2.59 14.78 -11.00
N LEU A 99 -1.54 14.29 -10.32
CA LEU A 99 -0.31 15.05 -10.13
C LEU A 99 0.35 15.38 -11.48
N SER A 100 0.52 14.38 -12.35
CA SER A 100 1.09 14.57 -13.69
C SER A 100 0.30 15.61 -14.50
N LYS A 101 -1.04 15.57 -14.44
CA LYS A 101 -1.90 16.57 -15.07
C LYS A 101 -1.68 17.97 -14.50
N ALA A 102 -1.53 18.10 -13.18
CA ALA A 102 -1.27 19.40 -12.54
C ALA A 102 0.10 19.97 -12.95
N GLU A 103 1.14 19.15 -13.04
CA GLU A 103 2.48 19.53 -13.46
C GLU A 103 2.53 19.97 -14.94
N MET A 104 1.81 19.26 -15.83
CA MET A 104 1.67 19.67 -17.24
C MET A 104 0.99 21.03 -17.40
N LEU A 105 -0.04 21.31 -16.60
CA LEU A 105 -0.73 22.60 -16.62
C LEU A 105 0.15 23.75 -16.10
N GLU A 106 1.01 23.48 -15.11
CA GLU A 106 1.97 24.46 -14.61
C GLU A 106 3.08 24.77 -15.63
N SER A 107 3.66 23.74 -16.24
CA SER A 107 4.73 23.90 -17.24
C SER A 107 4.25 24.67 -18.48
N ARG A 108 3.06 24.36 -19.01
CA ARG A 108 2.47 25.12 -20.13
C ARG A 108 2.30 26.60 -19.81
N ASP A 109 1.84 26.92 -18.61
CA ASP A 109 1.61 28.30 -18.15
C ASP A 109 2.92 29.07 -17.96
N ARG A 110 4.00 28.39 -17.55
CA ARG A 110 5.36 28.98 -17.53
C ARG A 110 5.82 29.32 -18.93
N THR A 111 5.72 28.37 -19.88
CA THR A 111 6.11 28.60 -21.27
C THR A 111 5.32 29.74 -21.94
N THR A 112 4.01 29.84 -21.70
CA THR A 112 3.20 30.95 -22.22
C THR A 112 3.62 32.30 -21.64
N ARG A 113 3.98 32.35 -20.35
CA ARG A 113 4.47 33.59 -19.71
C ARG A 113 5.84 34.01 -20.20
N ASP A 114 6.76 33.07 -20.39
CA ASP A 114 8.10 33.35 -20.91
C ASP A 114 8.02 33.91 -22.33
N ALA A 115 7.15 33.35 -23.18
CA ALA A 115 6.90 33.84 -24.54
C ALA A 115 6.29 35.25 -24.58
N ASP A 116 5.31 35.54 -23.71
CA ASP A 116 4.63 36.85 -23.64
C ASP A 116 5.52 37.95 -23.02
N GLY A 117 6.46 37.56 -22.14
CA GLY A 117 7.49 38.45 -21.59
C GLY A 117 8.55 38.89 -22.60
N THR A 118 8.95 38.00 -23.51
CA THR A 118 9.92 38.31 -24.58
C THR A 118 9.36 39.20 -25.69
N GLY A 119 8.04 39.20 -25.94
CA GLY A 119 7.42 39.99 -27.01
C GLY A 119 7.25 41.47 -26.71
N ARG A 120 7.18 41.87 -25.43
CA ARG A 120 6.96 43.28 -25.03
C ARG A 120 8.23 44.11 -24.92
N SER A 121 9.40 43.48 -24.86
CA SER A 121 10.67 44.20 -24.67
C SER A 121 11.35 44.64 -25.99
N ALA A 122 10.81 44.25 -27.15
CA ALA A 122 11.41 44.49 -28.47
C ALA A 122 10.79 45.67 -29.24
N MET A 123 9.95 46.52 -28.62
CA MET A 123 9.22 47.60 -29.30
C MET A 123 9.45 49.00 -28.68
N ILE A 124 10.68 49.27 -28.24
CA ILE A 124 11.17 50.63 -27.94
C ILE A 124 12.57 50.73 -28.55
N GLY A 125 12.65 51.31 -29.74
CA GLY A 125 13.88 51.57 -30.49
C GLY A 125 13.56 52.44 -31.70
#